data_AF-A0A7J4QCT5-F1
#
_entry.id   AF-A0A7J4QCT5-F1
#
_cell.length_a   1.000
_cell.length_b   1.000
_cell.length_c   1.000
_cell.angle_alpha   90.00
_cell.angle_beta   90.00
_cell.angle_gamma   90.00
#
_symmetry.space_group_name_H-M   'P 1'
#
loop_
_entity.id
_entity.type
_entity.pdbx_description
1 polymer ?
#
loop_
_entity_poly.entity_id
_entity_poly.type
_entity_poly.pdbx_seq_one_letter_code
_entity_poly.pdbx_strand_id
1 'polypeptide(L)'
;MIKEMFSRLKSLLPKEAAEFVADQEILAVFLNSPKREEWIRRAGMKPRDRIEEVVSAYAKMKVDAEKKLKSKTRENVIKIEDECLQKLFVGRTIKLKKGDQRVALKLVLNILEQQYESAAIVERKQMEMVAKSAGINKKPTEFIVFDADAKRIVGVNVI
;
A
#
# COMPACT_ATOMS: atom_id res chain seq x y z
N MET A 1 15.56 3.71 -9.49
CA MET A 1 15.44 3.60 -8.03
C MET A 1 14.39 2.59 -7.55
N ILE A 2 13.06 2.80 -7.71
CA ILE A 2 12.07 1.84 -7.14
C ILE A 2 12.01 0.49 -7.88
N LYS A 3 12.16 0.50 -9.22
CA LYS A 3 12.31 -0.72 -10.03
C LYS A 3 13.49 -1.59 -9.57
N GLU A 4 14.60 -0.97 -9.18
CA GLU A 4 15.80 -1.69 -8.69
C GLU A 4 15.58 -2.28 -7.29
N MET A 5 14.91 -1.56 -6.40
CA MET A 5 14.55 -2.07 -5.06
C MET A 5 13.63 -3.29 -5.16
N PHE A 6 12.63 -3.25 -6.04
CA PHE A 6 11.71 -4.36 -6.22
C PHE A 6 12.36 -5.57 -6.91
N SER A 7 13.21 -5.35 -7.91
CA SER A 7 14.03 -6.44 -8.50
C SER A 7 14.94 -7.11 -7.48
N ARG A 8 15.57 -6.33 -6.59
CA ARG A 8 16.39 -6.86 -5.50
C ARG A 8 15.54 -7.65 -4.50
N LEU A 9 14.35 -7.15 -4.14
CA LEU A 9 13.42 -7.84 -3.26
C LEU A 9 12.93 -9.16 -3.87
N LYS A 10 12.55 -9.16 -5.16
CA LYS A 10 12.19 -10.37 -5.90
C LYS A 10 13.31 -11.41 -5.90
N SER A 11 14.56 -10.97 -6.02
CA SER A 11 15.71 -11.87 -6.04
C SER A 11 16.03 -12.47 -4.66
N LEU A 12 15.89 -11.70 -3.58
CA LEU A 12 16.30 -12.12 -2.24
C LEU A 12 15.17 -12.75 -1.43
N LEU A 13 13.93 -12.31 -1.66
CA LEU A 13 12.72 -12.60 -0.88
C LEU A 13 11.51 -12.70 -1.82
N PRO A 14 11.46 -13.74 -2.70
CA PRO A 14 10.45 -13.82 -3.76
C PRO A 14 9.01 -13.97 -3.24
N LYS A 15 8.81 -14.56 -2.06
CA LYS A 15 7.48 -14.72 -1.47
C LYS A 15 6.95 -13.39 -0.98
N GLU A 16 7.78 -12.65 -0.26
CA GLU A 16 7.48 -11.32 0.27
C GLU A 16 7.27 -10.33 -0.88
N ALA A 17 8.07 -10.44 -1.95
CA ALA A 17 7.86 -9.66 -3.15
C ALA A 17 6.47 -9.88 -3.78
N ALA A 18 5.95 -11.11 -3.76
CA ALA A 18 4.61 -11.40 -4.26
C ALA A 18 3.51 -10.79 -3.38
N GLU A 19 3.70 -10.77 -2.06
CA GLU A 19 2.78 -10.08 -1.12
C GLU A 19 2.74 -8.57 -1.41
N PHE A 20 3.87 -7.94 -1.71
CA PHE A 20 3.88 -6.52 -2.11
C PHE A 20 3.20 -6.24 -3.45
N VAL A 21 3.25 -7.16 -4.43
CA VAL A 21 2.45 -7.01 -5.67
C VAL A 21 0.96 -7.10 -5.34
N ALA A 22 0.58 -8.01 -4.46
CA ALA A 22 -0.81 -8.13 -4.04
C ALA A 22 -1.32 -6.82 -3.41
N ASP A 23 -0.51 -6.21 -2.54
CA ASP A 23 -0.86 -4.91 -1.95
C ASP A 23 -1.00 -3.82 -3.02
N GLN A 24 -0.11 -3.77 -4.02
CA GLN A 24 -0.22 -2.79 -5.11
C GLN A 24 -1.56 -2.93 -5.87
N GLU A 25 -1.99 -4.15 -6.17
CA GLU A 25 -3.26 -4.40 -6.84
C GLU A 25 -4.47 -4.02 -5.96
N ILE A 26 -4.42 -4.38 -4.66
CA ILE A 26 -5.46 -4.00 -3.70
C ILE A 26 -5.54 -2.47 -3.60
N LEU A 27 -4.39 -1.79 -3.54
CA LEU A 27 -4.30 -0.34 -3.45
C LEU A 27 -4.78 0.36 -4.71
N ALA A 28 -4.50 -0.19 -5.89
CA ALA A 28 -5.02 0.32 -7.16
C ALA A 28 -6.56 0.40 -7.11
N VAL A 29 -7.20 -0.69 -6.67
CA VAL A 29 -8.66 -0.73 -6.54
C VAL A 29 -9.14 0.16 -5.40
N PHE A 30 -8.48 0.12 -4.25
CA PHE A 30 -8.80 0.96 -3.08
C PHE A 30 -8.82 2.45 -3.44
N LEU A 31 -7.74 2.95 -4.04
CA LEU A 31 -7.55 4.38 -4.30
C LEU A 31 -8.51 4.90 -5.37
N ASN A 32 -8.84 4.10 -6.38
CA ASN A 32 -9.75 4.49 -7.47
C ASN A 32 -11.23 4.23 -7.18
N SER A 33 -11.58 3.52 -6.11
CA SER A 33 -12.97 3.09 -5.89
C SER A 33 -13.88 4.20 -5.37
N PRO A 34 -15.11 4.31 -5.89
CA PRO A 34 -16.14 5.20 -5.31
C PRO A 34 -16.64 4.70 -3.95
N LYS A 35 -16.38 3.43 -3.58
CA LYS A 35 -16.74 2.84 -2.28
C LYS A 35 -15.63 2.95 -1.23
N ARG A 36 -14.55 3.69 -1.53
CA ARG A 36 -13.38 3.81 -0.64
C ARG A 36 -13.75 4.24 0.78
N GLU A 37 -14.64 5.21 0.95
CA GLU A 37 -15.08 5.67 2.27
C GLU A 37 -15.81 4.60 3.08
N GLU A 38 -16.64 3.79 2.40
CA GLU A 38 -17.30 2.63 3.00
C GLU A 38 -16.27 1.59 3.46
N TRP A 39 -15.23 1.37 2.65
CA TRP A 39 -14.14 0.45 2.99
C TRP A 39 -13.30 0.94 4.17
N ILE A 40 -12.97 2.23 4.21
CA ILE A 40 -12.33 2.89 5.35
C ILE A 40 -13.14 2.66 6.62
N ARG A 41 -14.44 2.96 6.58
CA ARG A 41 -15.33 2.79 7.73
C ARG A 41 -15.43 1.33 8.18
N ARG A 42 -15.59 0.39 7.24
CA ARG A 42 -15.70 -1.05 7.53
C ARG A 42 -14.44 -1.62 8.13
N ALA A 43 -13.29 -1.25 7.59
CA ALA A 43 -11.99 -1.67 8.09
C ALA A 43 -11.65 -1.04 9.45
N GLY A 44 -12.48 -0.12 9.98
CA GLY A 44 -12.15 0.63 11.19
C GLY A 44 -10.97 1.59 10.98
N MET A 45 -10.62 1.88 9.72
CA MET A 45 -9.66 2.92 9.40
C MET A 45 -10.30 4.26 9.73
N LYS A 46 -9.58 5.14 10.43
CA LYS A 46 -10.10 6.48 10.70
C LYS A 46 -10.11 7.28 9.40
N PRO A 47 -11.27 7.79 8.94
CA PRO A 47 -11.33 8.56 7.69
C PRO A 47 -10.50 9.85 7.71
N ARG A 48 -10.16 10.37 8.89
CA ARG A 48 -9.68 11.74 9.08
C ARG A 48 -8.18 11.95 9.15
N ASP A 49 -7.34 10.92 9.13
CA ASP A 49 -5.90 11.15 9.21
C ASP A 49 -5.21 10.82 7.88
N ARG A 50 -5.13 11.86 7.06
CA ARG A 50 -4.24 12.10 5.92
C ARG A 50 -4.10 11.03 4.82
N ILE A 51 -4.87 9.95 4.86
CA ILE A 51 -5.05 9.03 3.71
C ILE A 51 -5.49 9.85 2.48
N GLU A 52 -6.38 10.81 2.68
CA GLU A 52 -6.85 11.71 1.62
C GLU A 52 -5.71 12.51 0.96
N GLU A 53 -4.64 12.82 1.69
CA GLU A 53 -3.48 13.51 1.12
C GLU A 53 -2.70 12.60 0.16
N VAL A 54 -2.52 11.33 0.55
CA VAL A 54 -1.88 10.31 -0.31
C VAL A 54 -2.76 10.01 -1.52
N VAL A 55 -4.08 9.88 -1.32
CA VAL A 55 -5.06 9.71 -2.41
C VAL A 55 -5.00 10.89 -3.37
N SER A 56 -4.96 12.12 -2.85
CA SER A 56 -4.90 13.33 -3.67
C SER A 56 -3.58 13.42 -4.44
N ALA A 57 -2.46 13.04 -3.82
CA ALA A 57 -1.16 12.95 -4.48
C ALA A 57 -1.18 11.94 -5.63
N TYR A 58 -1.73 10.75 -5.38
CA TYR A 58 -1.91 9.71 -6.38
C TYR A 58 -2.80 10.19 -7.54
N ALA A 59 -3.96 10.77 -7.24
CA ALA A 59 -4.89 11.27 -8.25
C ALA A 59 -4.25 12.35 -9.13
N LYS A 60 -3.52 13.30 -8.51
CA LYS A 60 -2.78 14.33 -9.25
C LYS A 60 -1.74 13.73 -10.18
N MET A 61 -0.92 12.80 -9.69
CA MET A 61 0.09 12.12 -10.51
C MET A 61 -0.53 11.37 -11.68
N LYS A 62 -1.63 10.65 -11.45
CA LYS A 62 -2.35 9.90 -12.49
C LYS A 62 -2.91 10.85 -13.56
N VAL A 63 -3.62 11.90 -13.15
CA VAL A 63 -4.18 12.90 -14.08
C VAL A 63 -3.08 13.57 -14.90
N ASP A 64 -1.98 13.97 -14.28
CA ASP A 64 -0.86 14.62 -14.97
C ASP A 64 -0.16 13.67 -15.95
N ALA A 65 -0.09 12.38 -15.64
CA ALA A 65 0.43 11.36 -16.55
C ALA A 65 -0.55 11.09 -17.71
N GLU A 66 -1.84 10.97 -17.44
CA GLU A 66 -2.87 10.71 -18.46
C GLU A 66 -3.00 11.86 -19.46
N LYS A 67 -2.84 13.11 -19.03
CA LYS A 67 -2.86 14.29 -19.91
C LYS A 67 -1.75 14.27 -20.96
N LYS A 68 -0.65 13.56 -20.69
CA LYS A 68 0.49 13.42 -21.61
C LYS A 68 0.29 12.30 -22.62
N LEU A 69 -0.75 11.49 -22.48
CA LEU A 69 -1.06 10.42 -23.44
C LEU A 69 -1.63 10.99 -24.74
N LYS A 70 -1.13 10.46 -25.86
CA LYS A 70 -1.74 10.70 -27.18
C LYS A 70 -3.09 9.98 -27.33
N SER A 71 -3.26 8.81 -26.70
CA SER A 71 -4.51 8.04 -26.71
C SER A 71 -4.77 7.36 -25.36
N LYS A 72 -6.01 7.50 -24.86
CA LYS A 72 -6.46 6.92 -23.59
C LYS A 72 -7.02 5.51 -23.78
N THR A 73 -6.18 4.58 -24.24
CA THR A 73 -6.56 3.16 -24.27
C THR A 73 -6.57 2.59 -22.85
N ARG A 74 -7.36 1.54 -22.62
CA ARG A 74 -7.43 0.85 -21.31
C ARG A 74 -6.05 0.38 -20.84
N GLU A 75 -5.25 -0.17 -21.74
CA GLU A 75 -3.88 -0.63 -21.43
C GLU A 75 -2.97 0.52 -20.97
N ASN A 76 -3.02 1.67 -21.64
CA ASN A 76 -2.22 2.83 -21.25
C ASN A 76 -2.63 3.37 -19.89
N VAL A 77 -3.94 3.37 -19.58
CA VAL A 77 -4.44 3.78 -18.26
C VAL A 77 -3.97 2.84 -17.16
N ILE A 78 -4.05 1.52 -17.39
CA ILE A 78 -3.55 0.51 -16.43
C ILE A 78 -2.04 0.68 -16.20
N LYS A 79 -1.27 0.93 -17.27
CA LYS A 79 0.17 1.15 -17.16
C LYS A 79 0.51 2.40 -16.34
N ILE A 80 -0.20 3.51 -16.56
CA ILE A 80 -0.01 4.73 -15.76
C ILE A 80 -0.34 4.50 -14.29
N GLU A 81 -1.42 3.78 -14.03
CA GLU A 81 -1.83 3.42 -12.67
C GLU A 81 -0.73 2.65 -11.95
N ASP A 82 -0.20 1.59 -12.57
CA ASP A 82 0.90 0.79 -12.02
C ASP A 82 2.17 1.64 -11.81
N GLU A 83 2.54 2.49 -12.77
CA GLU A 83 3.69 3.40 -12.63
C GLU A 83 3.51 4.44 -11.51
N CYS A 84 2.30 4.95 -11.30
CA CYS A 84 2.02 5.90 -10.22
C CYS A 84 2.10 5.21 -8.86
N LEU A 85 1.52 4.02 -8.73
CA LEU A 85 1.60 3.23 -7.51
C LEU A 85 3.04 2.84 -7.20
N GLN A 86 3.80 2.39 -8.19
CA GLN A 86 5.22 2.08 -8.03
C GLN A 86 6.06 3.29 -7.61
N LYS A 87 5.64 4.52 -7.88
CA LYS A 87 6.35 5.73 -7.41
C LYS A 87 6.07 6.05 -5.94
N LEU A 88 4.88 5.71 -5.46
CA LEU A 88 4.42 6.02 -4.11
C LEU A 88 4.64 4.84 -3.15
N PHE A 89 4.72 3.62 -3.67
CA PHE A 89 4.80 2.40 -2.88
C PHE A 89 6.23 2.01 -2.55
N VAL A 90 6.49 1.74 -1.28
CA VAL A 90 7.78 1.25 -0.77
C VAL A 90 7.56 -0.02 0.05
N GLY A 91 8.20 -1.11 -0.34
CA GLY A 91 8.22 -2.33 0.45
C GLY A 91 9.35 -2.31 1.49
N ARG A 92 9.04 -2.68 2.74
CA ARG A 92 10.01 -2.88 3.81
C ARG A 92 9.81 -4.24 4.47
N THR A 93 10.93 -4.88 4.79
CA THR A 93 10.92 -6.15 5.51
C THR A 93 11.66 -5.98 6.83
N ILE A 94 11.00 -6.33 7.93
CA ILE A 94 11.57 -6.31 9.27
C ILE A 94 11.79 -7.74 9.69
N LYS A 95 13.05 -8.12 9.89
CA LYS A 95 13.41 -9.45 10.38
C LYS A 95 13.52 -9.44 11.90
N LEU A 96 12.76 -10.28 12.58
CA LEU A 96 12.81 -10.43 14.03
C LEU A 96 13.47 -11.75 14.43
N LYS A 97 14.18 -11.75 15.55
CA LYS A 97 14.71 -13.00 16.13
C LYS A 97 13.54 -13.84 16.64
N LYS A 98 13.67 -15.17 16.61
CA LYS A 98 12.65 -16.12 17.10
C LYS A 98 12.05 -15.65 18.42
N GLY A 99 10.73 -15.48 18.44
CA GLY A 99 9.94 -15.00 19.56
C GLY A 99 8.45 -15.12 19.25
N ASP A 100 7.58 -14.71 20.18
CA ASP A 100 6.13 -14.70 19.97
C ASP A 100 5.77 -13.68 18.87
N GLN A 101 5.19 -14.18 17.77
CA GLN A 101 4.77 -13.37 16.63
C GLN A 101 3.80 -12.25 17.02
N ARG A 102 2.93 -12.46 18.03
CA ARG A 102 1.99 -11.43 18.48
C ARG A 102 2.70 -10.28 19.17
N VAL A 103 3.69 -10.60 20.01
CA VAL A 103 4.52 -9.59 20.69
C VAL A 103 5.35 -8.81 19.68
N ALA A 104 5.92 -9.52 18.70
CA ALA A 104 6.64 -8.96 17.58
C ALA A 104 5.79 -7.96 16.77
N LEU A 105 4.57 -8.36 16.37
CA LEU A 105 3.66 -7.49 15.62
C LEU A 105 3.27 -6.25 16.43
N LYS A 106 2.97 -6.40 17.73
CA LYS A 106 2.65 -5.27 18.62
C LYS A 106 3.83 -4.30 18.75
N LEU A 107 5.06 -4.82 18.87
CA LEU A 107 6.26 -4.00 18.91
C LEU A 107 6.46 -3.22 17.60
N VAL A 108 6.31 -3.90 16.47
CA VAL A 108 6.42 -3.27 15.14
C VAL A 108 5.36 -2.19 14.97
N LEU A 109 4.11 -2.45 15.36
CA LEU A 109 3.05 -1.45 15.32
C LEU A 109 3.42 -0.20 16.13
N ASN A 110 3.88 -0.36 17.37
CA ASN A 110 4.32 0.77 18.20
C ASN A 110 5.46 1.56 17.55
N ILE A 111 6.43 0.88 16.92
CA ILE A 111 7.53 1.54 16.20
C ILE A 111 7.00 2.32 15.00
N LEU A 112 6.06 1.76 14.24
CA LEU A 112 5.45 2.42 13.09
C LEU A 112 4.64 3.65 13.53
N GLU A 113 3.87 3.54 14.62
CA GLU A 113 3.11 4.66 15.19
C GLU A 113 4.02 5.82 15.61
N GLN A 114 5.19 5.53 16.18
CA GLN A 114 6.20 6.54 16.54
C GLN A 114 6.94 7.11 15.33
N GLN A 115 7.25 6.27 14.34
CA GLN A 115 8.00 6.70 13.16
C GLN A 115 7.14 7.52 12.20
N TYR A 116 5.83 7.29 12.18
CA TYR A 116 4.89 7.88 11.25
C TYR A 116 3.69 8.46 11.99
N GLU A 117 3.93 9.45 12.86
CA GLU A 117 2.91 10.08 13.70
C GLU A 117 1.73 10.66 12.90
N SER A 118 1.96 11.04 11.63
CA SER A 118 0.97 11.60 10.72
C SER A 118 0.36 10.59 9.75
N ALA A 119 0.55 9.28 9.97
CA ALA A 119 0.11 8.23 9.06
C ALA A 119 -1.07 7.43 9.56
N ALA A 120 -1.86 6.91 8.62
CA ALA A 120 -2.79 5.83 8.91
C ALA A 120 -2.07 4.49 8.73
N ILE A 121 -2.10 3.66 9.76
CA ILE A 121 -1.54 2.30 9.73
C ILE A 121 -2.69 1.30 9.64
N VAL A 122 -2.59 0.41 8.67
CA VAL A 122 -3.61 -0.60 8.34
C VAL A 122 -2.99 -1.97 8.56
N GLU A 123 -3.57 -2.73 9.48
CA GLU A 123 -3.17 -4.10 9.75
C GLU A 123 -3.66 -5.06 8.66
N ARG A 124 -3.00 -6.20 8.56
CA ARG A 124 -3.35 -7.28 7.64
C ARG A 124 -4.83 -7.61 7.56
N LYS A 125 -5.51 -7.76 8.71
CA LYS A 125 -6.95 -8.09 8.76
C LYS A 125 -7.81 -7.02 8.08
N GLN A 126 -7.45 -5.75 8.26
CA GLN A 126 -8.15 -4.62 7.66
C GLN A 126 -7.91 -4.59 6.15
N MET A 127 -6.67 -4.87 5.71
CA MET A 127 -6.35 -5.05 4.28
C MET A 127 -7.12 -6.20 3.64
N GLU A 128 -7.26 -7.33 4.34
CA GLU A 128 -8.07 -8.48 3.88
C GLU A 128 -9.55 -8.11 3.69
N MET A 129 -10.10 -7.24 4.55
CA MET A 129 -11.47 -6.73 4.38
C MET A 129 -11.63 -5.85 3.14
N VAL A 130 -10.63 -5.01 2.85
CA VAL A 130 -10.59 -4.19 1.63
C VAL A 130 -10.50 -5.08 0.41
N ALA A 131 -9.56 -6.04 0.40
CA ALA A 131 -9.37 -6.98 -0.69
C ALA A 131 -10.63 -7.80 -0.98
N LYS A 132 -11.26 -8.36 0.05
CA LYS A 132 -12.51 -9.13 -0.09
C LYS A 132 -13.64 -8.29 -0.66
N SER A 133 -13.78 -7.04 -0.22
CA SER A 133 -14.80 -6.12 -0.73
C SER A 133 -14.56 -5.71 -2.20
N ALA A 134 -13.30 -5.79 -2.65
CA ALA A 134 -12.89 -5.59 -4.03
C ALA A 134 -12.92 -6.89 -4.88
N GLY A 135 -13.25 -8.04 -4.29
CA GLY A 135 -13.20 -9.34 -4.99
C GLY A 135 -11.78 -9.86 -5.24
N ILE A 136 -10.78 -9.34 -4.53
CA ILE A 136 -9.38 -9.75 -4.64
C ILE A 136 -9.09 -10.78 -3.55
N ASN A 137 -8.68 -11.98 -3.96
CA ASN A 137 -8.31 -13.06 -3.03
C ASN A 137 -6.79 -13.24 -3.03
N LYS A 138 -6.06 -12.31 -2.38
CA LYS A 138 -4.61 -12.35 -2.22
C LYS A 138 -4.22 -12.11 -0.77
N LYS A 139 -3.07 -12.64 -0.35
CA LYS A 139 -2.53 -12.48 0.99
C LYS A 139 -1.77 -11.15 1.07
N PRO A 140 -2.24 -10.16 1.85
CA PRO A 140 -1.54 -8.88 1.99
C PRO A 140 -0.38 -8.99 2.98
N THR A 141 0.45 -7.96 3.01
CA THR A 141 1.50 -7.83 4.03
C THR A 141 0.93 -7.56 5.43
N GLU A 142 1.79 -7.59 6.44
CA GLU A 142 1.36 -7.45 7.83
C GLU A 142 0.85 -6.03 8.16
N PHE A 143 1.49 -4.99 7.60
CA PHE A 143 1.06 -3.60 7.77
C PHE A 143 1.18 -2.79 6.48
N ILE A 144 0.25 -1.86 6.28
CA ILE A 144 0.31 -0.81 5.27
C ILE A 144 0.25 0.54 5.98
N VAL A 145 1.23 1.41 5.70
CA VAL A 145 1.33 2.74 6.29
C VAL A 145 1.09 3.78 5.19
N PHE A 146 0.07 4.60 5.34
CA PHE A 146 -0.19 5.77 4.49
C PHE A 146 0.52 6.98 5.09
N ASP A 147 1.78 7.18 4.73
CA ASP A 147 2.63 8.28 5.21
C ASP A 147 2.35 9.55 4.40
N ALA A 148 1.59 10.45 5.01
CA ALA A 148 1.15 11.69 4.38
C ALA A 148 2.26 12.71 4.20
N ASP A 149 3.20 12.81 5.14
CA ASP A 149 4.30 13.77 5.08
C ASP A 149 5.17 13.51 3.84
N ALA A 150 5.48 12.24 3.60
CA ALA A 150 6.21 11.81 2.42
C ALA A 150 5.32 11.47 1.21
N LYS A 151 4.00 11.58 1.35
CA LYS A 151 2.99 11.22 0.34
C LYS A 151 3.23 9.83 -0.24
N ARG A 152 3.52 8.84 0.60
CA ARG A 152 3.92 7.48 0.19
C ARG A 152 3.09 6.42 0.89
N ILE A 153 3.11 5.23 0.32
CA ILE A 153 2.50 4.03 0.88
C ILE A 153 3.65 3.09 1.22
N VAL A 154 3.74 2.67 2.48
CA VAL A 154 4.79 1.76 2.94
C VAL A 154 4.16 0.43 3.31
N GLY A 155 4.43 -0.60 2.53
CA GLY A 155 4.12 -1.98 2.93
C GLY A 155 5.22 -2.49 3.85
N VAL A 156 4.83 -3.11 4.96
CA VAL A 156 5.75 -3.67 5.94
C VAL A 156 5.42 -5.13 6.14
N ASN A 157 6.39 -5.99 5.84
CA ASN A 157 6.30 -7.40 6.15
C ASN A 157 7.24 -7.76 7.31
N VAL A 158 6.79 -8.65 8.19
CA VAL A 158 7.56 -9.10 9.35
C VAL A 158 7.93 -10.56 9.16
N ILE A 159 9.24 -10.86 9.18
CA ILE A 159 9.80 -12.20 8.92
C ILE A 159 10.73 -12.70 10.03
#